data_AF-E9RTK5-F1
#
_entry.id   AF-E9RTK5-F1
#
_cell.length_a   1.000
_cell.length_b   1.000
_cell.length_c   1.000
_cell.angle_alpha   90.00
_cell.angle_beta   90.00
_cell.angle_gamma   90.00
#
_symmetry.space_group_name_H-M   'P 1'
#
loop_
_entity.id
_entity.type
_entity.pdbx_description
1 polymer ?
#
loop_
_entity_poly.entity_id
_entity_poly.type
_entity_poly.pdbx_seq_one_letter_code
_entity_poly.pdbx_strand_id
1 'polypeptide(L)'
;MKKKIIALILSMTAMTSVVSCHGKEVEARDEEMFVVVQENREYDIVYDKETKVMYTYSKGGNGYGTKYNNRGMFTLLVDKDGKPKLWNGK
;
A
#
# COMPACT_ATOMS: atom_id res chain seq x y z
N MET A 1 -46.46 18.21 -14.19
CA MET A 1 -45.88 17.51 -13.01
C MET A 1 -44.76 16.54 -13.39
N LYS A 2 -44.87 15.77 -14.49
CA LYS A 2 -43.84 14.80 -14.96
C LYS A 2 -42.43 15.39 -15.15
N LYS A 3 -42.30 16.58 -15.75
CA LYS A 3 -41.00 17.26 -15.95
C LYS A 3 -40.34 17.74 -14.64
N LYS A 4 -41.14 18.08 -13.63
CA LYS A 4 -40.67 18.47 -12.28
C LYS A 4 -40.21 17.27 -11.46
N ILE A 5 -40.87 16.11 -11.65
CA ILE A 5 -40.50 14.84 -11.02
C ILE A 5 -39.17 14.30 -11.60
N ILE A 6 -38.98 14.38 -12.92
CA ILE A 6 -37.73 13.95 -13.57
C ILE A 6 -36.54 14.79 -13.11
N ALA A 7 -36.70 16.11 -12.98
CA ALA A 7 -35.65 17.00 -12.48
C ALA A 7 -35.25 16.69 -11.04
N LEU A 8 -36.21 16.31 -10.18
CA LEU A 8 -35.96 15.96 -8.79
C LEU A 8 -35.21 14.62 -8.64
N ILE A 9 -35.53 13.64 -9.50
CA ILE A 9 -34.84 12.34 -9.50
C ILE A 9 -33.39 12.50 -9.98
N LEU A 10 -33.14 13.34 -10.99
CA LEU A 10 -31.78 13.65 -11.48
C LEU A 10 -30.94 14.41 -10.45
N SER A 11 -31.53 15.27 -9.61
CA SER A 11 -30.77 15.97 -8.57
C SER A 11 -30.41 15.06 -7.39
N MET A 12 -31.21 14.03 -7.12
CA MET A 12 -30.96 13.07 -6.04
C MET A 12 -29.85 12.07 -6.38
N THR A 13 -29.73 11.63 -7.64
CA THR A 13 -28.65 10.74 -8.09
C THR A 13 -27.29 11.43 -8.21
N ALA A 14 -27.25 12.76 -8.32
CA ALA A 14 -26.00 13.52 -8.34
C ALA A 14 -25.32 13.62 -6.96
N MET A 15 -26.04 13.36 -5.86
CA MET A 15 -25.51 13.46 -4.49
C MET A 15 -24.84 12.17 -3.98
N THR A 16 -25.09 11.02 -4.60
CA THR A 16 -24.57 9.73 -4.13
C THR A 16 -23.19 9.37 -4.70
N SER A 17 -22.64 10.15 -5.62
CA SER A 17 -21.35 9.88 -6.27
C SER A 17 -20.13 10.41 -5.51
N VAL A 18 -20.32 11.09 -4.38
CA VAL A 18 -19.24 11.54 -3.48
C VAL A 18 -19.16 10.68 -2.22
N VAL A 19 -19.19 9.35 -2.37
CA VAL A 19 -18.54 8.50 -1.38
C VAL A 19 -17.04 8.63 -1.64
N SER A 20 -16.48 9.76 -1.18
CA SER A 20 -15.04 9.93 -1.09
C SER A 20 -14.52 8.72 -0.32
N CYS A 21 -13.65 7.93 -0.94
CA CYS A 21 -12.84 6.96 -0.23
C CYS A 21 -12.20 7.73 0.92
N HIS A 22 -12.73 7.54 2.14
CA HIS A 22 -12.06 7.97 3.36
C HIS A 22 -10.82 7.07 3.46
N GLY A 23 -9.80 7.38 2.66
CA GLY A 23 -8.45 6.98 2.95
C GLY A 23 -8.20 7.52 4.34
N LYS A 24 -8.01 6.61 5.31
CA LYS A 24 -7.60 7.02 6.63
C LYS A 24 -6.35 7.87 6.46
N GLU A 25 -6.41 9.11 6.93
CA GLU A 25 -5.23 9.97 6.99
C GLU A 25 -4.19 9.22 7.83
N VAL A 26 -3.09 8.85 7.20
CA VAL A 26 -1.96 8.25 7.89
C VAL A 26 -1.12 9.42 8.37
N GLU A 27 -1.14 9.68 9.67
CA GLU A 27 -0.24 10.68 10.25
C GLU A 27 1.21 10.26 9.97
N ALA A 28 2.02 11.21 9.48
CA ALA A 28 3.45 10.99 9.32
C ALA A 28 4.05 10.76 10.72
N ARG A 29 4.51 9.54 10.97
CA ARG A 29 5.20 9.20 12.21
C ARG A 29 6.70 9.46 12.01
N ASP A 30 7.34 10.07 12.99
CA ASP A 30 8.80 10.26 13.04
C ASP A 30 9.56 8.93 13.30
N GLU A 31 8.83 7.86 13.61
CA GLU A 31 9.39 6.54 13.90
C GLU A 31 9.56 5.70 12.63
N GLU A 32 10.66 4.93 12.56
CA GLU A 32 10.86 3.94 11.50
C GLU A 32 9.68 2.95 11.44
N MET A 33 8.98 2.94 10.30
CA MET A 33 7.79 2.12 10.06
C MET A 33 8.11 0.64 9.83
N PHE A 34 9.27 0.36 9.22
CA PHE A 34 9.68 -0.97 8.80
C PHE A 34 10.87 -1.48 9.62
N VAL A 35 10.91 -2.79 9.87
CA VAL A 35 12.05 -3.49 10.50
C VAL A 35 12.57 -4.54 9.54
N VAL A 36 13.91 -4.63 9.42
CA VAL A 36 14.58 -5.60 8.57
C VAL A 36 14.53 -7.00 9.18
N VAL A 37 13.99 -7.95 8.43
CA VAL A 37 14.00 -9.39 8.73
C VAL A 37 15.26 -10.04 8.19
N GLN A 38 15.62 -9.71 6.95
CA GLN A 38 16.75 -10.30 6.26
C GLN A 38 17.38 -9.29 5.31
N GLU A 39 18.69 -9.12 5.43
CA GLU A 39 19.47 -8.34 4.47
C GLU A 39 20.00 -9.23 3.35
N ASN A 40 19.88 -8.78 2.10
CA ASN A 40 20.59 -9.39 0.97
C ASN A 40 21.31 -8.32 0.16
N ARG A 41 22.11 -8.71 -0.84
CA ARG A 41 22.81 -7.71 -1.66
C ARG A 41 21.84 -6.82 -2.44
N GLU A 42 20.86 -7.40 -3.12
CA GLU A 42 20.01 -6.67 -4.09
C GLU A 42 18.67 -6.20 -3.50
N TYR A 43 18.25 -6.79 -2.37
CA TYR A 43 16.99 -6.51 -1.71
C TYR A 43 17.06 -6.81 -0.22
N ASP A 44 16.14 -6.25 0.55
CA ASP A 44 15.90 -6.64 1.94
C ASP A 44 14.50 -7.22 2.07
N ILE A 45 14.29 -8.09 3.05
CA ILE A 45 12.97 -8.46 3.54
C ILE A 45 12.71 -7.62 4.79
N VAL A 46 11.61 -6.89 4.79
CA VAL A 46 11.21 -6.03 5.91
C VAL A 46 9.77 -6.32 6.30
N TYR A 47 9.39 -5.96 7.53
CA TYR A 47 7.99 -5.98 7.96
C TYR A 47 7.56 -4.64 8.54
N ASP A 48 6.30 -4.26 8.31
CA ASP A 48 5.67 -3.11 8.95
C ASP A 48 5.45 -3.39 10.45
N LYS A 49 5.92 -2.50 11.34
CA LYS A 49 5.94 -2.76 12.79
C LYS A 49 4.57 -2.98 13.40
N GLU A 50 3.54 -2.32 12.88
CA GLU A 50 2.17 -2.34 13.42
C GLU A 50 1.41 -3.58 12.94
N THR A 51 1.39 -3.80 11.63
CA THR A 51 0.58 -4.83 10.96
C THR A 51 1.30 -6.16 10.83
N LYS A 52 2.64 -6.17 10.97
CA LYS A 52 3.53 -7.30 10.71
C LYS A 52 3.56 -7.77 9.26
N VAL A 53 2.96 -7.04 8.33
CA VAL A 53 2.97 -7.40 6.90
C VAL A 53 4.38 -7.30 6.34
N MET A 54 4.82 -8.32 5.59
CA MET A 54 6.15 -8.39 5.01
C MET A 54 6.21 -7.90 3.57
N TYR A 55 7.34 -7.28 3.24
CA TYR A 55 7.65 -6.73 1.92
C TYR A 55 9.08 -7.06 1.53
N THR A 56 9.35 -7.09 0.22
CA THR A 56 10.72 -6.92 -0.28
C THR A 56 10.98 -5.46 -0.55
N TYR A 57 12.07 -4.91 -0.03
CA TYR A 57 12.59 -3.59 -0.35
C TYR A 57 13.73 -3.73 -1.36
N SER A 58 13.62 -3.09 -2.52
CA SER A 58 14.67 -3.12 -3.53
C SER A 58 15.80 -2.12 -3.21
N LYS A 59 17.05 -2.59 -3.30
CA LYS A 59 18.27 -1.77 -3.17
C LYS A 59 18.87 -1.33 -4.50
N GLY A 60 18.29 -1.79 -5.61
CA GLY A 60 18.88 -1.69 -6.94
C GLY A 60 19.18 -0.26 -7.42
N GLY A 61 20.14 -0.17 -8.33
CA GLY A 61 20.75 1.07 -8.82
C GLY A 61 22.27 0.92 -8.91
N ASN A 62 22.97 2.03 -9.12
CA ASN A 62 24.44 2.03 -9.21
C ASN A 62 25.07 1.40 -7.96
N GLY A 63 25.98 0.45 -8.16
CA GLY A 63 26.63 -0.34 -7.09
C GLY A 63 26.02 -1.73 -6.85
N TYR A 64 24.88 -2.02 -7.47
CA TYR A 64 24.15 -3.29 -7.37
C TYR A 64 24.12 -4.01 -8.72
N GLY A 65 23.65 -5.27 -8.76
CA GLY A 65 23.62 -6.13 -9.95
C GLY A 65 22.68 -5.68 -11.08
N THR A 66 22.12 -4.47 -10.99
CA THR A 66 21.18 -3.91 -11.97
C THR A 66 21.57 -2.50 -12.37
N LYS A 67 21.43 -2.19 -13.67
CA LYS A 67 21.58 -0.84 -14.22
C LYS A 67 20.35 0.05 -14.00
N TYR A 68 19.23 -0.55 -13.60
CA TYR A 68 17.98 0.14 -13.36
C TYR A 68 17.90 0.59 -11.91
N ASN A 69 17.56 1.86 -11.69
CA ASN A 69 17.33 2.38 -10.35
C ASN A 69 15.88 2.10 -9.92
N ASN A 70 15.71 1.02 -9.18
CA ASN A 70 14.46 0.64 -8.54
C ASN A 70 14.59 0.70 -7.01
N ARG A 71 15.53 1.50 -6.47
CA ARG A 71 15.66 1.70 -5.02
C ARG A 71 14.38 2.31 -4.46
N GLY A 72 13.95 1.83 -3.30
CA GLY A 72 12.72 2.32 -2.68
C GLY A 72 11.45 1.62 -3.11
N MET A 73 11.53 0.67 -4.07
CA MET A 73 10.36 -0.14 -4.42
C MET A 73 10.10 -1.19 -3.36
N PHE A 74 8.88 -1.19 -2.82
CA PHE A 74 8.35 -2.22 -1.96
C PHE A 74 7.44 -3.16 -2.77
N THR A 75 7.57 -4.46 -2.55
CA THR A 75 6.66 -5.46 -3.11
C THR A 75 6.10 -6.33 -1.99
N LEU A 76 4.78 -6.49 -1.95
CA LEU A 76 4.09 -7.28 -0.94
C LEU A 76 4.46 -8.76 -1.08
N LEU A 77 4.87 -9.38 0.03
CA LEU A 77 5.00 -10.83 0.09
C LEU A 77 3.64 -11.44 0.44
N VAL A 78 3.27 -12.52 -0.25
CA VAL A 78 2.02 -13.24 -0.01
C VAL A 78 2.29 -14.67 0.47
N ASP A 79 1.33 -15.22 1.21
CA ASP A 79 1.31 -16.62 1.60
C ASP A 79 0.77 -17.53 0.47
N LYS A 80 0.65 -18.83 0.77
CA LYS A 80 0.16 -19.83 -0.19
C LYS A 80 -1.28 -19.59 -0.67
N ASP A 81 -2.06 -18.83 0.08
CA ASP A 81 -3.47 -18.53 -0.22
C ASP A 81 -3.63 -17.12 -0.83
N GLY A 82 -2.51 -16.45 -1.13
CA GLY A 82 -2.50 -15.11 -1.72
C GLY A 82 -2.77 -13.98 -0.73
N LYS A 83 -2.80 -14.25 0.58
CA LYS A 83 -2.97 -13.23 1.61
C LYS A 83 -1.62 -12.58 1.95
N PRO A 84 -1.60 -11.35 2.49
CA PRO A 84 -0.37 -10.73 2.99
C PRO A 84 0.36 -11.67 3.95
N LYS A 85 1.64 -11.90 3.67
CA LYS A 85 2.49 -12.73 4.54
C LYS A 85 2.88 -11.93 5.77
N LEU A 86 2.61 -12.47 6.96
CA LEU A 86 2.90 -11.80 8.23
C LEU A 86 4.20 -12.33 8.85
N TRP A 87 4.99 -11.43 9.43
CA TRP A 87 6.14 -11.78 10.26
C TRP A 87 5.67 -12.30 11.63
N ASN A 88 6.13 -13.48 12.01
CA ASN A 88 5.76 -14.17 13.25
C ASN A 88 6.86 -14.16 14.32
N GLY A 89 7.96 -13.42 14.09
CA GLY A 89 9.04 -13.26 15.06
C GLY A 89 10.09 -14.38 15.08
N LYS A 90 10.10 -15.31 14.11
CA LYS A 90 11.09 -16.38 14.00
C LYS A 90 11.51 -16.64 12.57
#